data_AF-A0A9I9EC45-F1
#
_entry.id   AF-A0A9I9EC45-F1
#
_cell.length_a   1.000
_cell.length_b   1.000
_cell.length_c   1.000
_cell.angle_alpha   90.00
_cell.angle_beta   90.00
_cell.angle_gamma   90.00
#
_symmetry.space_group_name_H-M   'P 1'
#
loop_
_entity.id
_entity.type
_entity.pdbx_description
1 polymer ?
#
loop_
_entity_poly.entity_id
_entity_poly.type
_entity_poly.pdbx_seq_one_letter_code
_entity_poly.pdbx_strand_id
1 'polypeptide(L)'
;MSTDHSVPKEIVHKARTNLEVNISYQKTWRAKEHMVKILHGDTIESYALIPRFFDKLVEFNPEMDNSSHFKFCFMAFGASIEGWKYCRPIISVDDTFFK
;
A
#
# COMPACT_ATOMS: atom_id res chain seq x y z
N MET A 1 -6.33 -10.46 14.11
CA MET A 1 -6.00 -11.45 13.05
C MET A 1 -4.51 -11.71 13.13
N SER A 2 -4.10 -12.96 13.33
CA SER A 2 -2.69 -13.32 13.54
C SER A 2 -1.95 -13.25 12.20
N THR A 3 -1.11 -12.24 12.03
CA THR A 3 -0.11 -12.23 10.96
C THR A 3 1.01 -13.16 11.42
N ASP A 4 1.00 -14.41 10.95
CA ASP A 4 2.08 -15.36 11.18
C ASP A 4 3.32 -14.85 10.42
N HIS A 5 4.06 -13.94 11.06
CA HIS A 5 5.32 -13.39 10.57
C HIS A 5 6.47 -14.38 10.74
N SER A 6 6.22 -15.68 10.57
CA SER A 6 7.27 -16.68 10.67
C SER A 6 8.38 -16.37 9.67
N VAL A 7 9.59 -16.28 10.20
CA VAL A 7 10.80 -16.04 9.42
C VAL A 7 11.05 -17.33 8.63
N PRO A 8 11.51 -17.30 7.36
CA PRO A 8 11.65 -18.53 6.57
C PRO A 8 12.50 -19.62 7.23
N LYS A 9 13.40 -19.26 8.15
CA LYS A 9 14.14 -20.21 8.99
C LYS A 9 13.23 -21.05 9.89
N GLU A 10 12.21 -20.44 10.49
CA GLU A 10 11.22 -21.15 11.32
C GLU A 10 10.37 -22.09 10.48
N ILE A 11 9.98 -21.67 9.28
CA ILE A 11 9.23 -22.51 8.36
C ILE A 11 10.08 -23.72 7.92
N VAL A 12 11.36 -23.52 7.61
CA VAL A 12 12.30 -24.62 7.34
C VAL A 12 12.41 -25.55 8.54
N HIS A 13 12.52 -25.01 9.74
CA HIS A 13 12.60 -25.81 10.96
C HIS A 13 11.33 -26.64 11.18
N LYS A 14 10.15 -26.02 11.11
CA LYS A 14 8.84 -26.68 11.23
C LYS A 14 8.64 -27.76 10.17
N ALA A 15 9.05 -27.50 8.92
CA ALA A 15 8.96 -28.49 7.85
C ALA A 15 9.81 -29.74 8.14
N ARG A 16 11.01 -29.54 8.71
CA ARG A 16 11.88 -30.64 9.12
C ARG A 16 11.34 -31.39 10.34
N THR A 17 10.86 -30.69 11.36
CA THR A 17 10.44 -31.33 12.62
C THR A 17 9.08 -32.00 12.53
N ASN A 18 8.14 -31.40 11.79
CA ASN A 18 6.74 -31.84 11.82
C ASN A 18 6.36 -32.70 10.61
N LEU A 19 7.09 -32.55 9.49
CA LEU A 19 6.79 -33.21 8.23
C LEU A 19 7.95 -34.06 7.72
N GLU A 20 9.09 -34.09 8.42
CA GLU A 20 10.33 -34.75 8.00
C GLU A 20 10.84 -34.33 6.60
N VAL A 21 10.39 -33.17 6.10
CA VAL A 21 10.78 -32.66 4.78
C VAL A 21 11.92 -31.66 4.91
N ASN A 22 13.00 -31.90 4.15
CA ASN A 22 14.09 -30.95 4.04
C ASN A 22 13.84 -29.93 2.92
N ILE A 23 13.50 -28.69 3.29
CA ILE A 23 13.26 -27.58 2.35
C ILE A 23 14.41 -26.58 2.47
N SER A 24 14.87 -26.05 1.34
CA SER A 24 15.88 -24.99 1.35
C SER A 24 15.27 -23.65 1.80
N TYR A 25 16.10 -22.80 2.41
CA TYR A 25 15.71 -21.45 2.79
C TYR A 25 15.13 -20.66 1.61
N GLN A 26 15.77 -20.73 0.43
CA GLN A 26 15.31 -20.01 -0.77
C GLN A 26 13.93 -20.45 -1.25
N LYS A 27 13.64 -21.76 -1.23
CA LYS A 27 12.29 -22.27 -1.57
C LYS A 27 11.25 -21.74 -0.60
N THR A 28 11.60 -21.72 0.68
CA THR A 28 10.72 -21.24 1.75
C THR A 28 10.46 -19.74 1.68
N TRP A 29 11.50 -18.95 1.39
CA TRP A 29 11.37 -17.51 1.11
C TRP A 29 10.43 -17.25 -0.06
N ARG A 30 10.64 -17.94 -1.19
CA ARG A 30 9.76 -17.79 -2.38
C ARG A 30 8.32 -18.21 -2.11
N ALA A 31 8.11 -19.30 -1.39
CA ALA A 31 6.77 -19.75 -1.00
C ALA A 31 6.08 -18.71 -0.11
N LYS A 32 6.80 -18.13 0.86
CA LYS A 32 6.29 -17.05 1.72
C LYS A 32 5.91 -15.82 0.89
N GLU A 33 6.81 -15.33 0.04
CA GLU A 33 6.54 -14.18 -0.86
C GLU A 33 5.31 -14.43 -1.74
N HIS A 34 5.18 -15.65 -2.27
CA HIS A 34 4.02 -16.04 -3.07
C HIS A 34 2.72 -16.04 -2.24
N MET A 35 2.75 -16.57 -1.01
CA MET A 35 1.59 -16.51 -0.12
C MET A 35 1.21 -15.08 0.27
N VAL A 36 2.19 -14.20 0.50
CA VAL A 36 1.93 -12.78 0.77
C VAL A 36 1.19 -12.14 -0.40
N LYS A 37 1.61 -12.42 -1.65
CA LYS A 37 0.91 -11.95 -2.86
C LYS A 37 -0.50 -12.51 -2.99
N ILE A 38 -0.72 -13.79 -2.65
CA ILE A 38 -2.08 -14.38 -2.66
C ILE A 38 -2.97 -13.71 -1.63
N LEU A 39 -2.46 -13.48 -0.42
CA LEU A 39 -3.25 -12.98 0.71
C LEU A 39 -3.57 -11.48 0.57
N HIS A 40 -2.59 -10.68 0.15
CA HIS A 40 -2.69 -9.22 0.11
C HIS A 40 -2.86 -8.66 -1.31
N GLY A 41 -2.86 -9.52 -2.32
CA GLY A 41 -2.80 -9.12 -3.72
C GLY A 41 -1.38 -8.75 -4.16
N ASP A 42 -1.21 -8.56 -5.46
CA ASP A 42 0.03 -8.00 -5.99
C ASP A 42 0.02 -6.48 -5.84
N THR A 43 1.09 -5.95 -5.26
CA THR A 43 1.21 -4.52 -5.01
C THR A 43 1.21 -3.73 -6.32
N ILE A 44 1.86 -4.23 -7.37
CA ILE A 44 1.93 -3.57 -8.68
C ILE A 44 0.54 -3.51 -9.30
N GLU A 45 -0.21 -4.62 -9.26
CA GLU A 45 -1.59 -4.66 -9.75
C GLU A 45 -2.49 -3.71 -8.97
N SER A 46 -2.29 -3.61 -7.65
CA SER A 46 -3.05 -2.69 -6.79
C SER A 46 -2.82 -1.23 -7.16
N TYR A 47 -1.56 -0.83 -7.40
CA TYR A 47 -1.25 0.54 -7.87
C TYR A 47 -1.75 0.79 -9.30
N ALA A 48 -1.79 -0.22 -10.16
CA ALA A 48 -2.32 -0.10 -11.51
C ALA A 48 -3.82 0.24 -11.57
N LEU A 49 -4.57 0.05 -10.46
CA LEU A 49 -5.98 0.42 -10.36
C LEU A 49 -6.20 1.91 -10.06
N ILE A 50 -5.16 2.64 -9.63
CA ILE A 50 -5.26 4.03 -9.22
C ILE A 50 -5.85 4.94 -10.32
N PRO A 51 -5.38 4.89 -11.58
CA PRO A 51 -5.95 5.73 -12.64
C PRO A 51 -7.46 5.50 -12.83
N ARG A 52 -7.89 4.23 -12.86
CA ARG A 52 -9.31 3.88 -12.99
C ARG A 52 -10.15 4.37 -11.81
N PHE A 53 -9.57 4.35 -10.61
CA PHE A 53 -10.22 4.92 -9.43
C PHE A 53 -10.44 6.42 -9.58
N PHE A 54 -9.45 7.16 -10.08
CA PHE A 54 -9.59 8.59 -10.35
C PHE A 54 -10.62 8.89 -11.45
N ASP A 55 -10.64 8.11 -12.53
CA ASP A 55 -11.65 8.25 -13.59
C ASP A 55 -13.08 8.15 -13.01
N LYS A 56 -13.30 7.18 -12.11
CA LYS A 56 -14.59 7.03 -11.41
C LYS A 56 -14.85 8.14 -10.40
N LEU A 57 -13.82 8.62 -9.71
CA LEU A 57 -13.97 9.70 -8.75
C LEU A 57 -14.42 11.01 -9.44
N VAL A 58 -13.90 11.29 -10.64
CA VAL A 58 -14.35 12.41 -11.48
C VAL A 58 -15.81 12.26 -11.90
N GLU A 59 -16.25 11.04 -12.23
CA GLU A 59 -17.65 10.74 -12.61
C GLU A 59 -18.64 11.01 -11.46
N PHE A 60 -18.26 10.71 -10.21
CA PHE A 60 -19.16 10.79 -9.05
C PHE A 60 -19.08 12.08 -8.24
N ASN A 61 -17.94 12.78 -8.23
CA ASN A 61 -17.76 14.00 -7.44
C ASN A 61 -17.46 15.21 -8.34
N PRO A 62 -18.49 15.85 -8.92
CA PRO A 62 -18.35 16.97 -9.83
C PRO A 62 -18.11 18.28 -9.07
N GLU A 63 -17.32 18.29 -7.99
CA GLU A 63 -16.76 19.53 -7.47
C GLU A 63 -15.79 20.10 -8.51
N MET A 64 -16.40 20.78 -9.46
CA MET A 64 -15.75 21.35 -10.61
C MET A 64 -15.34 22.79 -10.31
N ASP A 65 -14.25 23.22 -10.93
CA ASP A 65 -13.93 24.64 -11.03
C ASP A 65 -14.90 25.36 -11.98
N ASN A 66 -14.73 26.67 -12.13
CA ASN A 66 -15.56 27.48 -13.03
C ASN A 66 -15.42 27.07 -14.51
N SER A 67 -14.43 26.22 -14.85
CA SER A 67 -14.15 25.70 -16.18
C SER A 67 -14.64 24.24 -16.35
N SER A 68 -15.40 23.70 -15.40
CA SER A 68 -15.88 22.32 -15.40
C SER A 68 -14.76 21.26 -15.27
N HIS A 69 -13.62 21.61 -14.70
CA HIS A 69 -12.55 20.66 -14.39
C HIS A 69 -12.64 20.16 -12.96
N PHE A 70 -12.28 18.89 -12.76
CA PHE A 70 -12.12 18.31 -11.44
C PHE A 70 -11.10 19.13 -10.60
N LYS A 71 -11.52 19.66 -9.44
CA LYS A 71 -10.69 20.57 -8.63
C LYS A 71 -9.45 19.89 -8.07
N PHE A 72 -9.61 18.98 -7.10
CA PHE A 72 -8.49 18.36 -6.40
C PHE A 72 -8.86 16.97 -5.87
N CYS A 73 -7.90 16.04 -5.91
CA CYS A 73 -7.95 14.81 -5.14
C CYS A 73 -6.58 14.58 -4.52
N PHE A 74 -6.57 14.17 -3.26
CA PHE A 74 -5.36 13.86 -2.51
C PHE A 74 -5.37 12.38 -2.16
N MET A 75 -4.31 11.68 -2.54
CA MET A 75 -4.07 10.30 -2.12
C MET A 75 -2.92 10.29 -1.12
N ALA A 76 -3.13 9.61 0.00
CA ALA A 76 -2.11 9.43 1.04
C ALA A 76 -2.14 8.00 1.55
N PHE A 77 -0.99 7.48 1.98
CA PHE A 77 -0.93 6.19 2.65
C PHE A 77 -1.69 6.23 3.98
N GLY A 78 -2.33 5.11 4.36
CA GLY A 78 -3.04 5.01 5.64
C GLY A 78 -2.16 5.40 6.83
N ALA A 79 -0.90 4.98 6.83
CA ALA A 79 0.08 5.39 7.85
C ALA A 79 0.33 6.91 7.89
N SER A 80 0.30 7.60 6.73
CA SER A 80 0.41 9.06 6.67
C SER A 80 -0.84 9.73 7.24
N ILE A 81 -2.03 9.18 6.97
CA ILE A 81 -3.29 9.68 7.51
C ILE A 81 -3.34 9.48 9.04
N GLU A 82 -2.96 8.30 9.53
CA GLU A 82 -2.88 8.00 10.95
C GLU A 82 -1.80 8.84 11.67
N GLY A 83 -0.69 9.10 10.99
CA GLY A 83 0.40 9.92 11.48
C GLY A 83 0.10 11.42 11.50
N TRP A 84 -0.87 11.87 10.69
CA TRP A 84 -1.20 13.29 10.50
C TRP A 84 -1.46 14.03 11.82
N LYS A 85 -2.14 13.37 12.78
CA LYS A 85 -2.42 13.95 14.11
C LYS A 85 -1.17 14.26 14.94
N TYR A 86 -0.01 13.71 14.57
CA TYR A 86 1.28 13.96 15.21
C TYR A 86 2.16 14.91 14.40
N CYS A 87 1.78 15.25 13.17
CA CYS A 87 2.48 16.23 12.36
C CYS A 87 2.25 17.63 12.92
N ARG A 88 3.30 18.47 12.92
CA ARG A 88 3.13 19.91 13.17
C ARG A 88 2.58 20.55 11.90
N PRO A 89 1.48 21.32 11.97
CA PRO A 89 0.98 22.04 10.81
C PRO A 89 2.03 23.06 10.36
N ILE A 90 2.51 22.91 9.13
CA ILE A 90 3.42 23.87 8.48
C ILE A 90 2.63 24.50 7.35
N ILE A 91 2.43 25.81 7.42
CA ILE A 91 1.90 26.60 6.32
C ILE A 91 3.11 27.10 5.54
N SER A 92 3.33 26.55 4.35
CA SER A 92 4.29 27.12 3.40
C SER A 92 3.54 28.22 2.64
N VAL A 93 3.92 29.47 2.87
CA VAL A 93 3.51 30.59 2.01
C VAL A 93 4.54 30.65 0.90
N ASP A 94 4.09 30.41 -0.33
CA ASP A 94 4.92 30.61 -1.50
C ASP A 94 4.86 32.09 -1.89
N ASP A 95 6.01 32.76 -1.87
CA ASP A 95 6.12 34.20 -2.14
C ASP A 95 6.02 34.54 -3.64
N THR A 96 5.71 33.57 -4.51
CA THR A 96 5.54 33.79 -5.97
C THR A 96 4.45 34.79 -6.34
N PHE A 97 3.62 35.24 -5.38
CA PHE A 97 2.58 36.24 -5.59
C PHE A 97 2.83 37.60 -4.91
N PHE A 98 3.98 37.83 -4.27
CA PHE A 98 4.32 39.18 -3.80
C PHE A 98 4.85 40.02 -4.96
N LYS A 99 4.03 40.97 -5.41
CA LYS A 99 4.37 42.03 -6.36
C LYS A 99 4.22 43.39 -5.69
#